data_AF-A0A7V2W7C9-F1
#
_entry.id   AF-A0A7V2W7C9-F1
#
_cell.length_a   1.000
_cell.length_b   1.000
_cell.length_c   1.000
_cell.angle_alpha   90.00
_cell.angle_beta   90.00
_cell.angle_gamma   90.00
#
_symmetry.space_group_name_H-M   'P 1'
#
loop_
_entity.id
_entity.type
_entity.pdbx_description
1 polymer ?
#
loop_
_entity_poly.entity_id
_entity_poly.type
_entity_poly.pdbx_seq_one_letter_code
_entity_poly.pdbx_strand_id
1 'polypeptide(L)'
;MELLLNVFLILGIIINVLLCVHLNTGAEPVLWMVGNVPILMLLLMELSKNHLLLKTYIDENEIEVDGFFGKFSWAVLNLNPIMKYPVLLLMLVPILILLSLFLMLFGQKPDSLIRAFTDTYKHGFSQLDYMCDNVQCGGHFLCSVGANGHQSIVKPIRYGERNGRKIICNRQLLISNAFENLLEEKFPAFHLFIRNRYNRVGRFVHKYYGLFKIKIISDVVYIIMKPLEWLFLLCLYTFDKKPENRIGKQYLSETDRRAIDTKSNVIG
;
A
#
# COMPACT_ATOMS: atom_id res chain seq x y z
N MET A 1 15.91 -16.73 -19.78
CA MET A 1 16.28 -15.99 -18.55
C MET A 1 16.77 -14.58 -18.88
N GLU A 2 17.71 -14.42 -19.81
CA GLU A 2 18.27 -13.09 -20.18
C GLU A 2 17.24 -12.03 -20.59
N LEU A 3 16.20 -12.40 -21.33
CA LEU A 3 15.13 -11.47 -21.70
C LEU A 3 14.45 -10.88 -20.46
N LEU A 4 14.08 -11.73 -19.50
CA LEU A 4 13.43 -11.30 -18.25
C LEU A 4 14.36 -10.42 -17.41
N LEU A 5 15.65 -10.75 -17.34
CA LEU A 5 16.64 -9.95 -16.62
C LEU A 5 16.74 -8.53 -17.20
N ASN A 6 16.83 -8.40 -18.52
CA ASN A 6 16.84 -7.08 -19.19
C ASN A 6 15.55 -6.30 -18.95
N VAL A 7 14.39 -6.97 -18.96
CA VAL A 7 13.10 -6.34 -18.64
C VAL A 7 13.05 -5.85 -17.18
N PHE A 8 13.55 -6.63 -16.22
CA PHE A 8 13.61 -6.22 -14.81
C PHE A 8 14.60 -5.08 -14.56
N LEU A 9 15.73 -5.04 -15.27
CA LEU A 9 16.67 -3.91 -15.19
C LEU A 9 16.01 -2.60 -15.65
N ILE A 10 15.26 -2.63 -16.75
CA ILE A 10 14.49 -1.46 -17.22
C ILE A 10 13.39 -1.08 -16.22
N LEU A 11 12.68 -2.06 -15.64
CA LEU A 11 11.71 -1.79 -14.58
C LEU A 11 12.37 -1.10 -13.38
N GLY A 12 13.55 -1.57 -12.96
CA GLY A 12 14.33 -0.97 -11.89
C GLY A 12 14.70 0.48 -12.17
N ILE A 13 15.13 0.80 -13.40
CA ILE A 13 15.44 2.17 -13.84
C ILE A 13 14.19 3.05 -13.72
N ILE A 14 13.05 2.59 -14.22
CA ILE A 14 11.78 3.34 -14.16
C ILE A 14 11.35 3.59 -12.71
N ILE A 15 11.38 2.55 -11.87
CA ILE A 15 11.03 2.68 -10.45
C ILE A 15 11.96 3.67 -9.76
N ASN A 16 13.27 3.62 -10.03
CA ASN A 16 14.23 4.56 -9.47
C ASN A 16 13.93 6.01 -9.89
N VAL A 17 13.64 6.24 -11.18
CA VAL A 17 13.23 7.55 -11.73
C VAL A 17 11.89 8.04 -11.17
N LEU A 18 10.97 7.15 -10.81
CA LEU A 18 9.73 7.52 -10.13
C LEU A 18 9.98 7.85 -8.64
N LEU A 19 10.88 7.13 -7.99
CA LEU A 19 11.29 7.38 -6.60
C LEU A 19 12.01 8.72 -6.45
N CYS A 20 13.01 9.03 -7.29
CA CYS A 20 12.81 10.11 -8.23
C CYS A 20 12.01 11.35 -7.79
N VAL A 21 10.99 11.53 -8.64
CA VAL A 21 9.98 12.56 -8.58
C VAL A 21 9.20 12.51 -7.26
N HIS A 22 8.92 11.32 -6.72
CA HIS A 22 8.10 11.19 -5.52
C HIS A 22 8.78 11.75 -4.27
N LEU A 23 10.04 11.43 -4.03
CA LEU A 23 10.76 11.83 -2.83
C LEU A 23 11.25 13.28 -2.88
N ASN A 24 11.37 13.86 -4.08
CA ASN A 24 11.63 15.29 -4.29
C ASN A 24 10.52 16.20 -3.71
N THR A 25 9.35 15.64 -3.36
CA THR A 25 8.22 16.42 -2.82
C THR A 25 8.26 16.66 -1.31
N GLY A 26 9.23 16.12 -0.56
CA GLY A 26 9.23 16.30 0.91
C GLY A 26 10.48 15.96 1.71
N ALA A 27 11.63 15.68 1.07
CA ALA A 27 12.87 15.34 1.79
C ALA A 27 14.05 16.23 1.34
N GLU A 28 15.03 16.39 2.24
CA GLU A 28 16.32 17.05 1.99
C GLU A 28 16.94 16.56 0.67
N PRO A 29 17.08 17.43 -0.35
CA PRO A 29 17.42 17.02 -1.73
C PRO A 29 18.74 16.27 -1.82
N VAL A 30 19.67 16.53 -0.91
CA VAL A 30 21.00 15.90 -0.85
C VAL A 30 20.91 14.40 -0.52
N LEU A 31 20.09 14.00 0.45
CA LEU A 31 20.02 12.61 0.92
C LEU A 31 19.44 11.70 -0.17
N TRP A 32 18.41 12.19 -0.85
CA TRP A 32 17.75 11.45 -1.91
C TRP A 32 18.62 11.34 -3.17
N MET A 33 19.36 12.41 -3.53
CA MET A 33 20.28 12.41 -4.66
C MET A 33 21.47 11.45 -4.45
N VAL A 34 22.04 11.41 -3.24
CA VAL A 34 23.14 10.50 -2.88
C VAL A 34 22.70 9.03 -2.91
N GLY A 35 21.45 8.72 -2.56
CA GLY A 35 20.93 7.35 -2.61
C GLY A 35 20.56 6.87 -4.01
N ASN A 36 19.92 7.71 -4.83
CA ASN A 36 19.28 7.26 -6.07
C ASN A 36 20.21 7.32 -7.29
N VAL A 37 21.07 8.34 -7.39
CA VAL A 37 21.98 8.48 -8.54
C VAL A 37 22.94 7.29 -8.66
N PRO A 38 23.57 6.77 -7.57
CA PRO A 38 24.41 5.58 -7.68
C PRO A 38 23.63 4.33 -8.10
N ILE A 39 22.41 4.15 -7.60
CA ILE A 39 21.56 3.01 -7.98
C ILE A 39 21.21 3.08 -9.47
N LEU A 40 20.82 4.25 -9.97
CA LEU A 40 20.54 4.46 -11.39
C LEU A 40 21.77 4.16 -12.26
N MET A 41 22.95 4.61 -11.84
CA MET A 41 24.21 4.32 -12.53
C MET A 41 24.52 2.83 -12.55
N LEU A 42 24.37 2.13 -11.42
CA LEU A 42 24.57 0.69 -11.33
C LEU A 42 23.64 -0.07 -12.27
N LEU A 43 22.36 0.31 -12.35
CA LEU A 43 21.40 -0.33 -13.25
C LEU A 43 21.75 -0.11 -14.72
N LEU A 44 22.20 1.09 -15.10
CA LEU A 44 22.65 1.40 -16.45
C LEU A 44 23.97 0.67 -16.81
N MET A 45 24.89 0.57 -15.85
CA MET A 45 26.12 -0.21 -16.01
C MET A 45 25.80 -1.69 -16.21
N GLU A 46 24.92 -2.28 -15.42
CA GLU A 46 24.56 -3.69 -15.55
C GLU A 46 23.84 -3.97 -16.87
N LEU A 47 22.96 -3.04 -17.32
CA LEU A 47 22.29 -3.17 -18.61
C LEU A 47 23.28 -3.10 -19.79
N SER A 48 24.24 -2.18 -19.74
CA SER A 48 25.26 -2.04 -20.79
C SER A 48 26.25 -3.22 -20.79
N LYS A 49 26.70 -3.64 -19.61
CA LYS A 49 27.54 -4.83 -19.44
C LYS A 49 26.87 -6.09 -19.95
N ASN A 50 25.59 -6.31 -19.62
CA ASN A 50 24.86 -7.48 -20.12
C ASN A 50 24.75 -7.45 -21.65
N HIS A 51 24.48 -6.29 -22.25
CA HIS A 51 24.43 -6.19 -23.71
C HIS A 51 25.78 -6.55 -24.36
N LEU A 52 26.90 -6.08 -23.79
CA LEU A 52 28.23 -6.39 -24.30
C LEU A 52 28.54 -7.89 -24.18
N LEU A 53 28.36 -8.47 -22.98
CA LEU A 53 28.61 -9.88 -22.72
C LEU A 53 27.77 -10.78 -23.63
N LEU A 54 26.50 -10.43 -23.81
CA LEU A 54 25.61 -11.19 -24.68
C LEU A 54 26.07 -11.15 -26.14
N LYS A 55 26.54 -9.99 -26.62
CA LYS A 55 27.05 -9.86 -27.98
C LYS A 55 28.33 -10.69 -28.18
N THR A 56 29.28 -10.60 -27.26
CA THR A 56 30.50 -11.41 -27.29
C THR A 56 30.17 -12.90 -27.27
N TYR A 57 29.24 -13.32 -26.41
CA TYR A 57 28.82 -14.72 -26.33
C TYR A 57 28.18 -15.22 -27.64
N ILE A 58 27.36 -14.39 -28.29
CA ILE A 58 26.76 -14.70 -29.60
C ILE A 58 27.82 -14.80 -30.71
N ASP A 59 28.81 -13.90 -30.70
CA ASP A 59 29.87 -13.89 -31.71
C ASP A 59 30.81 -15.12 -31.56
N GLU A 60 31.00 -15.62 -30.33
CA GLU A 60 31.89 -16.75 -30.03
C GLU A 60 31.24 -18.13 -30.11
N ASN A 61 29.91 -18.23 -30.04
CA ASN A 61 29.20 -19.51 -29.96
C ASN A 61 28.09 -19.61 -31.01
N GLU A 62 27.97 -20.77 -31.65
CA GLU A 62 26.79 -21.11 -32.44
C GLU A 62 25.61 -21.39 -31.51
N ILE A 63 24.62 -20.49 -31.51
CA ILE A 63 23.44 -20.61 -30.64
C ILE A 63 22.34 -21.33 -31.39
N GLU A 64 22.06 -22.56 -30.96
CA GLU A 64 20.84 -23.27 -31.37
C GLU A 64 19.64 -22.73 -30.59
N VAL A 65 18.69 -22.12 -31.31
CA VAL A 65 17.49 -21.53 -30.72
C VAL A 65 16.27 -22.36 -31.04
N ASP A 66 15.85 -23.16 -30.07
CA ASP A 66 14.66 -24.00 -30.18
C ASP A 66 13.40 -23.38 -29.58
N GLY A 67 12.27 -23.73 -30.19
CA GLY A 67 10.93 -23.31 -29.76
C GLY A 67 10.55 -21.86 -30.09
N PHE A 68 9.26 -21.58 -29.98
CA PHE A 68 8.69 -20.26 -30.29
C PHE A 68 9.23 -19.16 -29.37
N PHE A 69 9.23 -19.41 -28.06
CA PHE A 69 9.72 -18.46 -27.06
C PHE A 69 11.23 -18.22 -27.15
N GLY A 70 12.00 -19.24 -27.53
CA GLY A 70 13.43 -19.12 -27.76
C GLY A 70 13.71 -18.16 -28.92
N LYS A 71 13.07 -18.39 -30.08
CA LYS A 71 13.22 -17.55 -31.28
C LYS A 71 12.81 -16.11 -31.03
N PHE A 72 11.70 -15.90 -30.32
CA PHE A 72 11.23 -14.58 -29.95
C PHE A 72 12.20 -13.85 -28.99
N SER A 73 12.66 -14.54 -27.95
CA SER A 73 13.62 -13.98 -26.99
C SER A 73 14.92 -13.60 -27.68
N TRP A 74 15.42 -14.47 -28.56
CA TRP A 74 16.62 -14.22 -29.34
C TRP A 74 16.44 -13.02 -30.29
N ALA A 75 15.31 -12.94 -30.99
CA ALA A 75 15.01 -11.82 -31.89
C ALA A 75 15.04 -10.47 -31.15
N VAL A 76 14.47 -10.40 -29.94
CA VAL A 76 14.47 -9.17 -29.13
C VAL A 76 15.85 -8.84 -28.57
N LEU A 77 16.59 -9.86 -28.12
CA LEU A 77 17.90 -9.70 -27.49
C LEU A 77 18.99 -9.28 -28.48
N ASN A 78 18.86 -9.68 -29.75
CA ASN A 78 19.80 -9.39 -30.84
C ASN A 78 19.51 -8.06 -31.55
N LEU A 79 18.49 -7.30 -31.13
CA LEU A 79 18.25 -5.96 -31.66
C LEU A 79 19.37 -4.99 -31.25
N ASN A 80 19.61 -4.00 -32.11
CA ASN A 80 20.46 -2.85 -31.76
C ASN A 80 19.88 -2.12 -30.53
N PRO A 81 20.73 -1.54 -29.65
CA PRO A 81 20.28 -0.87 -28.42
C PRO A 81 19.14 0.12 -28.60
N ILE A 82 19.16 0.90 -29.69
CA ILE A 82 18.14 1.90 -30.03
C ILE A 82 16.74 1.28 -30.14
N MET A 83 16.63 0.07 -30.69
CA MET A 83 15.36 -0.64 -30.84
C MET A 83 15.10 -1.63 -29.69
N LYS A 84 16.16 -2.22 -29.14
CA LYS A 84 16.08 -3.18 -28.04
C LYS A 84 15.39 -2.59 -26.82
N TYR A 85 15.85 -1.43 -26.33
CA TYR A 85 15.31 -0.87 -25.08
C TYR A 85 13.84 -0.43 -25.18
N PRO A 86 13.37 0.24 -26.26
CA PRO A 86 11.95 0.49 -26.44
C PRO A 86 11.09 -0.78 -26.51
N VAL A 87 11.57 -1.84 -27.18
CA VAL A 87 10.85 -3.12 -27.23
C VAL A 87 10.76 -3.77 -25.85
N LEU A 88 11.85 -3.77 -25.09
CA LEU A 88 11.86 -4.28 -23.71
C LEU A 88 10.97 -3.44 -22.77
N LEU A 89 10.88 -2.12 -22.99
CA LEU A 89 9.93 -1.25 -22.29
C LEU A 89 8.48 -1.67 -22.59
N LEU A 90 8.15 -1.93 -23.86
CA LEU A 90 6.81 -2.40 -24.25
C LEU A 90 6.46 -3.74 -23.59
N MET A 91 7.45 -4.63 -23.43
CA MET A 91 7.28 -5.91 -22.74
C MET A 91 6.92 -5.79 -21.25
N LEU A 92 7.11 -4.62 -20.62
CA LEU A 92 6.63 -4.41 -19.26
C LEU A 92 5.10 -4.40 -19.20
N VAL A 93 4.41 -3.94 -20.25
CA VAL A 93 2.94 -3.85 -20.26
C VAL A 93 2.28 -5.20 -19.97
N PRO A 94 2.56 -6.30 -20.69
CA PRO A 94 1.95 -7.59 -20.38
C PRO A 94 2.35 -8.13 -19.00
N ILE A 95 3.57 -7.86 -18.51
CA ILE A 95 4.00 -8.25 -17.17
C ILE A 95 3.22 -7.47 -16.10
N LEU A 96 3.02 -6.17 -16.28
CA LEU A 96 2.23 -5.33 -15.39
C LEU A 96 0.75 -5.74 -15.42
N ILE A 97 0.21 -6.11 -16.58
CA ILE A 97 -1.14 -6.66 -16.70
C ILE A 97 -1.23 -7.98 -15.90
N LEU A 98 -0.30 -8.91 -16.09
CA LEU A 98 -0.28 -10.17 -15.38
C LEU A 98 -0.14 -9.97 -13.86
N LEU A 99 0.73 -9.08 -13.43
CA LEU A 99 0.85 -8.67 -12.03
C LEU A 99 -0.47 -8.06 -11.53
N SER A 100 -1.08 -7.16 -12.29
CA SER A 100 -2.36 -6.55 -11.90
C SER A 100 -3.51 -7.56 -11.79
N LEU A 101 -3.53 -8.56 -12.67
CA LEU A 101 -4.49 -9.67 -12.65
C LEU A 101 -4.21 -10.59 -11.46
N PHE A 102 -2.95 -10.87 -11.16
CA PHE A 102 -2.53 -11.58 -9.97
C PHE A 102 -3.00 -10.86 -8.70
N LEU A 103 -2.71 -9.56 -8.57
CA LEU A 103 -3.17 -8.74 -7.44
C LEU A 103 -4.71 -8.69 -7.37
N MET A 104 -5.40 -8.67 -8.52
CA MET A 104 -6.86 -8.76 -8.60
C MET A 104 -7.39 -10.12 -8.14
N LEU A 105 -6.70 -11.21 -8.46
CA LEU A 105 -7.04 -12.57 -8.05
C LEU A 105 -6.88 -12.75 -6.53
N PHE A 106 -5.89 -12.09 -5.93
CA PHE A 106 -5.77 -11.96 -4.47
C PHE A 106 -6.70 -10.88 -3.87
N GLY A 107 -7.64 -10.35 -4.65
CA GLY A 107 -8.68 -9.45 -4.16
C GLY A 107 -8.16 -8.11 -3.62
N GLN A 108 -7.02 -7.62 -4.10
CA GLN A 108 -6.36 -6.38 -3.60
C GLN A 108 -7.10 -5.07 -3.93
N LYS A 109 -8.41 -5.12 -4.15
CA LYS A 109 -9.22 -3.94 -4.45
C LYS A 109 -10.51 -4.02 -3.64
N PRO A 110 -10.87 -2.95 -2.89
CA PRO A 110 -12.18 -2.90 -2.29
C PRO A 110 -13.24 -2.98 -3.39
N ASP A 111 -14.34 -3.67 -3.09
CA ASP A 111 -15.51 -3.83 -3.95
C ASP A 111 -15.96 -2.47 -4.53
N SER A 112 -16.48 -2.46 -5.76
CA SER A 112 -16.88 -1.23 -6.45
C SER A 112 -17.90 -0.42 -5.63
N LEU A 113 -18.79 -1.09 -4.88
CA LEU A 113 -19.73 -0.44 -3.98
C LEU A 113 -19.02 0.24 -2.80
N ILE A 114 -18.17 -0.51 -2.08
CA ILE A 114 -17.39 0.03 -0.95
C ILE A 114 -16.53 1.20 -1.43
N ARG A 115 -15.91 1.05 -2.59
CA ARG A 115 -15.09 2.07 -3.23
C ARG A 115 -15.87 3.34 -3.55
N ALA A 116 -17.03 3.22 -4.19
CA ALA A 116 -17.87 4.36 -4.53
C ALA A 116 -18.27 5.16 -3.27
N PHE A 117 -18.66 4.46 -2.20
CA PHE A 117 -18.93 5.09 -0.91
C PHE A 117 -17.67 5.79 -0.36
N THR A 118 -16.54 5.08 -0.25
CA THR A 118 -15.31 5.66 0.33
C THR A 118 -14.74 6.81 -0.48
N ASP A 119 -14.83 6.77 -1.81
CA ASP A 119 -14.30 7.81 -2.70
C ASP A 119 -15.19 9.06 -2.68
N THR A 120 -16.52 8.90 -2.51
CA THR A 120 -17.43 10.05 -2.33
C THR A 120 -17.08 10.81 -1.05
N TYR A 121 -16.80 10.08 0.04
CA TYR A 121 -16.30 10.71 1.26
C TYR A 121 -14.96 11.40 1.02
N LYS A 122 -14.06 10.80 0.22
CA LYS A 122 -12.73 11.35 -0.11
C LYS A 122 -12.80 12.73 -0.78
N HIS A 123 -13.82 13.01 -1.59
CA HIS A 123 -14.02 14.33 -2.20
C HIS A 123 -14.44 15.42 -1.20
N GLY A 124 -14.97 15.07 -0.03
CA GLY A 124 -15.22 15.99 1.08
C GLY A 124 -13.97 16.36 1.90
N PHE A 125 -12.78 15.82 1.57
CA PHE A 125 -11.57 15.99 2.40
C PHE A 125 -10.92 17.35 2.30
N SER A 126 -11.11 18.06 1.18
CA SER A 126 -10.62 19.43 1.01
C SER A 126 -11.19 20.40 2.06
N GLN A 127 -12.25 19.98 2.77
CA GLN A 127 -12.94 20.73 3.82
C GLN A 127 -12.66 20.19 5.24
N LEU A 128 -11.83 19.16 5.42
CA LEU A 128 -11.52 18.64 6.77
C LEU A 128 -10.62 19.56 7.59
N ASP A 129 -9.87 20.46 6.92
CA ASP A 129 -8.86 21.32 7.53
C ASP A 129 -9.39 22.22 8.64
N TYR A 130 -10.66 22.64 8.57
CA TYR A 130 -11.26 23.58 9.51
C TYR A 130 -12.23 22.94 10.52
N MET A 131 -12.44 21.62 10.45
CA MET A 131 -13.50 20.91 11.19
C MET A 131 -12.98 19.91 12.24
N CYS A 132 -11.66 19.74 12.34
CA CYS A 132 -11.06 18.83 13.32
C CYS A 132 -11.27 19.27 14.78
N ASP A 133 -11.63 20.53 15.03
CA ASP A 133 -11.79 21.10 16.37
C ASP A 133 -12.98 20.50 17.16
N ASN A 134 -13.94 19.85 16.48
CA ASN A 134 -15.18 19.34 17.10
C ASN A 134 -15.32 17.81 17.12
N VAL A 135 -14.26 17.05 16.78
CA VAL A 135 -14.31 15.58 16.78
C VAL A 135 -14.01 15.04 18.18
N GLN A 136 -15.05 14.69 18.94
CA GLN A 136 -14.89 13.98 20.21
C GLN A 136 -14.50 12.51 19.96
N CYS A 137 -13.21 12.24 19.74
CA CYS A 137 -12.64 10.89 19.88
C CYS A 137 -12.77 10.47 21.36
N GLY A 138 -13.87 9.77 21.68
CA GLY A 138 -14.21 9.34 23.04
C GLY A 138 -13.24 8.32 23.64
N GLY A 139 -12.06 8.76 24.08
CA GLY A 139 -11.13 7.98 24.89
C GLY A 139 -10.49 6.78 24.18
N HIS A 140 -10.36 6.80 22.85
CA HIS A 140 -9.66 5.77 22.08
C HIS A 140 -8.35 6.27 21.49
N PHE A 141 -7.25 5.66 21.92
CA PHE A 141 -5.87 6.09 21.72
C PHE A 141 -5.54 6.34 20.24
N LEU A 142 -5.88 5.38 19.39
CA LEU A 142 -5.57 5.43 17.97
C LEU A 142 -6.43 6.45 17.19
N CYS A 143 -7.62 6.79 17.71
CA CYS A 143 -8.47 7.85 17.15
C CYS A 143 -7.88 9.23 17.46
N SER A 144 -7.41 9.44 18.69
CA SER A 144 -6.77 10.70 19.11
C SER A 144 -5.47 10.96 18.33
N VAL A 145 -4.65 9.93 18.14
CA VAL A 145 -3.44 9.99 17.32
C VAL A 145 -3.80 10.31 15.85
N GLY A 146 -4.84 9.64 15.33
CA GLY A 146 -5.36 9.84 13.98
C GLY A 146 -5.88 11.25 13.69
N ALA A 147 -6.46 11.91 14.70
CA ALA A 147 -7.07 13.24 14.57
C ALA A 147 -6.08 14.40 14.84
N ASN A 148 -5.10 14.21 15.74
CA ASN A 148 -4.24 15.30 16.22
C ASN A 148 -2.84 15.33 15.58
N GLY A 149 -2.40 14.27 14.89
CA GLY A 149 -1.10 14.26 14.23
C GLY A 149 -1.00 15.29 13.08
N HIS A 150 0.22 15.59 12.63
CA HIS A 150 0.41 16.38 11.43
C HIS A 150 -0.10 15.60 10.22
N GLN A 151 -0.91 16.23 9.38
CA GLN A 151 -1.52 15.57 8.22
C GLN A 151 -0.50 15.05 7.19
N SER A 152 0.72 15.61 7.17
CA SER A 152 1.83 15.09 6.35
C SER A 152 2.23 13.66 6.74
N ILE A 153 2.08 13.32 8.03
CA ILE A 153 2.45 12.02 8.61
C ILE A 153 1.19 11.15 8.80
N VAL A 154 0.20 11.69 9.50
CA VAL A 154 -1.06 11.02 9.83
C VAL A 154 -2.12 11.41 8.82
N LYS A 155 -2.14 10.72 7.68
CA LYS A 155 -3.05 11.03 6.56
C LYS A 155 -4.47 10.53 6.85
N PRO A 156 -5.47 11.42 7.07
CA PRO A 156 -6.86 11.00 7.19
C PRO A 156 -7.41 10.56 5.83
N ILE A 157 -8.36 9.62 5.83
CA ILE A 157 -8.93 9.00 4.62
C ILE A 157 -10.41 9.33 4.46
N ARG A 158 -11.20 9.11 5.52
CA ARG A 158 -12.65 9.32 5.54
C ARG A 158 -13.16 9.67 6.94
N TYR A 159 -14.33 10.29 7.03
CA TYR A 159 -15.09 10.24 8.27
C TYR A 159 -15.68 8.85 8.43
N GLY A 160 -15.80 8.42 9.68
CA GLY A 160 -16.53 7.23 10.06
C GLY A 160 -17.44 7.50 11.23
N GLU A 161 -18.18 6.48 11.64
CA GLU A 161 -19.08 6.55 12.77
C GLU A 161 -18.72 5.49 13.81
N ARG A 162 -18.67 5.91 15.07
CA ARG A 162 -18.49 5.03 16.22
C ARG A 162 -19.41 5.48 17.35
N ASN A 163 -20.26 4.56 17.83
CA ASN A 163 -21.21 4.82 18.91
C ASN A 163 -22.06 6.09 18.67
N GLY A 164 -22.55 6.29 17.44
CA GLY A 164 -23.36 7.47 17.08
C GLY A 164 -22.56 8.76 16.89
N ARG A 165 -21.22 8.75 16.99
CA ARG A 165 -20.37 9.93 16.87
C ARG A 165 -19.47 9.84 15.64
N LYS A 166 -19.27 10.98 14.98
CA LYS A 166 -18.31 11.10 13.87
C LYS A 166 -16.88 10.99 14.39
N ILE A 167 -16.07 10.20 13.69
CA ILE A 167 -14.63 10.05 13.96
C ILE A 167 -13.84 10.23 12.65
N ILE A 168 -12.58 10.65 12.77
CA ILE A 168 -11.66 10.69 11.64
C ILE A 168 -11.01 9.32 11.49
N CYS A 169 -11.12 8.72 10.30
CA CYS A 169 -10.50 7.44 9.99
C CYS A 169 -9.23 7.64 9.17
N ASN A 170 -8.13 7.07 9.65
CA ASN A 170 -6.91 6.87 8.87
C ASN A 170 -6.72 5.38 8.58
N ARG A 171 -5.76 5.04 7.69
CA ARG A 171 -5.54 3.64 7.28
C ARG A 171 -5.19 2.74 8.47
N GLN A 172 -4.32 3.22 9.36
CA GLN A 172 -3.84 2.48 10.53
C GLN A 172 -5.00 2.08 11.46
N LEU A 173 -5.97 2.98 11.68
CA LEU A 173 -7.16 2.71 12.46
C LEU A 173 -8.06 1.67 11.79
N LEU A 174 -8.31 1.80 10.49
CA LEU A 174 -9.13 0.83 9.74
C LEU A 174 -8.52 -0.57 9.77
N ILE A 175 -7.20 -0.68 9.56
CA ILE A 175 -6.46 -1.96 9.61
C ILE A 175 -6.52 -2.57 11.00
N SER A 176 -6.25 -1.79 12.04
CA SER A 176 -6.25 -2.27 13.42
C SER A 176 -7.63 -2.81 13.82
N ASN A 177 -8.70 -2.10 13.45
CA ASN A 177 -10.07 -2.54 13.73
C ASN A 177 -10.49 -3.75 12.90
N ALA A 178 -10.07 -3.81 11.63
CA ALA A 178 -10.32 -4.97 10.77
C ALA A 178 -9.63 -6.22 11.32
N PHE A 179 -8.39 -6.08 11.82
CA PHE A 179 -7.65 -7.18 12.44
C PHE A 179 -8.33 -7.65 13.72
N GLU A 180 -8.76 -6.72 14.58
CA GLU A 180 -9.53 -7.06 15.79
C GLU A 180 -10.81 -7.83 15.43
N ASN A 181 -11.54 -7.38 14.41
CA ASN A 181 -12.75 -8.03 13.93
C ASN A 181 -12.48 -9.43 13.34
N LEU A 182 -11.36 -9.64 12.65
CA LEU A 182 -10.95 -10.96 12.17
C LEU A 182 -10.58 -11.91 13.33
N LEU A 183 -9.89 -11.39 14.35
CA LEU A 183 -9.58 -12.16 15.56
C LEU A 183 -10.84 -12.56 16.32
N GLU A 184 -11.81 -11.67 16.43
CA GLU A 184 -13.11 -11.94 17.05
C GLU A 184 -13.85 -13.07 16.32
N GLU A 185 -13.87 -13.03 14.99
CA GLU A 185 -14.54 -14.02 14.14
C GLU A 185 -13.86 -15.40 14.21
N LYS A 186 -12.53 -15.47 14.18
CA LYS A 186 -11.79 -16.75 14.13
C LYS A 186 -11.47 -17.33 15.50
N PHE A 187 -11.22 -16.48 16.50
CA PHE A 187 -10.73 -16.86 17.82
C PHE A 187 -11.41 -16.05 18.95
N PRO A 188 -12.73 -16.23 19.18
CA PRO A 188 -13.49 -15.40 20.11
C PRO A 188 -12.97 -15.43 21.56
N ALA A 189 -12.57 -16.62 22.06
CA ALA A 189 -12.02 -16.74 23.41
C ALA A 189 -10.67 -16.00 23.57
N PHE A 190 -9.81 -16.05 22.53
CA PHE A 190 -8.52 -15.38 22.52
C PHE A 190 -8.68 -13.86 22.33
N HIS A 191 -9.64 -13.44 21.51
CA HIS A 191 -10.03 -12.04 21.34
C HIS A 191 -10.46 -11.45 22.69
N LEU A 192 -11.32 -12.12 23.45
CA LEU A 192 -11.74 -11.66 24.79
C LEU A 192 -10.55 -11.48 25.74
N PHE A 193 -9.57 -12.38 25.70
CA PHE A 193 -8.35 -12.26 26.49
C PHE A 193 -7.54 -11.02 26.08
N ILE A 194 -7.28 -10.83 24.77
CA ILE A 194 -6.58 -9.66 24.25
C ILE A 194 -7.33 -8.38 24.61
N ARG A 195 -8.66 -8.35 24.41
CA ARG A 195 -9.52 -7.21 24.70
C ARG A 195 -9.46 -6.82 26.17
N ASN A 196 -9.45 -7.79 27.08
CA ASN A 196 -9.33 -7.54 28.51
C ASN A 196 -7.97 -6.94 28.90
N ARG A 197 -6.87 -7.42 28.28
CA ARG A 197 -5.53 -6.85 28.48
C ARG A 197 -5.43 -5.45 27.88
N TYR A 198 -5.94 -5.26 26.66
CA TYR A 198 -5.99 -3.98 25.97
C TYR A 198 -6.78 -2.95 26.76
N ASN A 199 -7.98 -3.30 27.27
CA ASN A 199 -8.78 -2.41 28.11
C ASN A 199 -8.05 -2.00 29.40
N ARG A 200 -7.25 -2.88 29.99
CA ARG A 200 -6.43 -2.56 31.17
C ARG A 200 -5.34 -1.53 30.83
N VAL A 201 -4.63 -1.73 29.72
CA VAL A 201 -3.62 -0.77 29.23
C VAL A 201 -4.29 0.55 28.83
N GLY A 202 -5.41 0.50 28.12
CA GLY A 202 -6.18 1.66 27.70
C GLY A 202 -6.64 2.53 28.88
N ARG A 203 -7.08 1.92 29.99
CA ARG A 203 -7.40 2.66 31.23
C ARG A 203 -6.17 3.33 31.86
N PHE A 204 -5.00 2.70 31.79
CA PHE A 204 -3.76 3.30 32.28
C PHE A 204 -3.34 4.50 31.40
N VAL A 205 -3.37 4.31 30.08
CA VAL A 205 -3.09 5.35 29.09
C VAL A 205 -4.13 6.48 29.16
N HIS A 206 -5.36 6.18 29.60
CA HIS A 206 -6.43 7.18 29.69
C HIS A 206 -6.08 8.36 30.60
N LYS A 207 -5.27 8.12 31.63
CA LYS A 207 -4.76 9.16 32.53
C LYS A 207 -3.88 10.20 31.82
N TYR A 208 -3.30 9.83 30.69
CA TYR A 208 -2.32 10.64 29.95
C TYR A 208 -2.85 11.13 28.60
N TYR A 209 -4.17 11.08 28.35
CA TYR A 209 -4.75 11.51 27.07
C TYR A 209 -4.40 12.94 26.66
N GLY A 210 -4.16 13.82 27.64
CA GLY A 210 -3.74 15.19 27.40
C GLY A 210 -2.44 15.31 26.58
N LEU A 211 -1.55 14.31 26.64
CA LEU A 211 -0.30 14.30 25.88
C LEU A 211 -0.54 14.18 24.36
N PHE A 212 -1.59 13.50 23.93
CA PHE A 212 -1.91 13.35 22.49
C PHE A 212 -2.51 14.61 21.87
N LYS A 213 -2.76 15.67 22.65
CA LYS A 213 -3.05 17.00 22.10
C LYS A 213 -1.80 17.62 21.45
N ILE A 214 -0.61 17.18 21.85
CA ILE A 214 0.65 17.62 21.25
C ILE A 214 0.85 16.85 19.94
N LYS A 215 0.82 17.57 18.81
CA LYS A 215 0.91 16.98 17.47
C LYS A 215 2.12 16.05 17.31
N ILE A 216 3.28 16.47 17.82
CA ILE A 216 4.54 15.69 17.76
C ILE A 216 4.40 14.34 18.47
N ILE A 217 3.73 14.30 19.62
CA ILE A 217 3.54 13.04 20.36
C ILE A 217 2.64 12.09 19.55
N SER A 218 1.59 12.62 18.94
CA SER A 218 0.72 11.85 18.05
C SER A 218 1.49 11.28 16.84
N ASP A 219 2.37 12.06 16.21
CA ASP A 219 3.17 11.60 15.07
C ASP A 219 4.15 10.49 15.46
N VAL A 220 4.87 10.67 16.57
CA VAL A 220 5.82 9.66 17.08
C VAL A 220 5.09 8.36 17.36
N VAL A 221 3.94 8.41 18.04
CA VAL A 221 3.13 7.22 18.29
C VAL A 221 2.64 6.58 17.01
N TYR A 222 2.18 7.38 16.04
CA TYR A 222 1.73 6.86 14.74
C TYR A 222 2.85 6.09 14.02
N ILE A 223 4.08 6.62 14.05
CA ILE A 223 5.28 5.99 13.47
C ILE A 223 5.63 4.70 14.22
N ILE A 224 5.65 4.73 15.55
CA ILE A 224 5.92 3.54 16.39
C ILE A 224 4.90 2.41 16.13
N MET A 225 3.65 2.76 15.79
CA MET A 225 2.61 1.80 15.47
C MET A 225 2.71 1.21 14.05
N LYS A 226 3.60 1.71 13.17
CA LYS A 226 3.74 1.21 11.78
C LYS A 226 4.19 -0.24 11.65
N PRO A 227 5.20 -0.72 12.41
CA PRO A 227 5.55 -2.14 12.40
C PRO A 227 4.37 -3.04 12.77
N LEU A 228 3.53 -2.60 13.72
CA LEU A 228 2.34 -3.32 14.14
C LEU A 228 1.25 -3.30 13.06
N GLU A 229 1.07 -2.17 12.36
CA GLU A 229 0.19 -2.07 11.19
C GLU A 229 0.57 -3.09 10.11
N TRP A 230 1.87 -3.25 9.83
CA TRP A 230 2.33 -4.26 8.86
C TRP A 230 2.06 -5.69 9.33
N LEU A 231 2.24 -5.99 10.62
CA LEU A 231 1.87 -7.28 11.19
C LEU A 231 0.36 -7.56 11.05
N PHE A 232 -0.48 -6.57 11.36
CA PHE A 232 -1.93 -6.68 11.21
C PHE A 232 -2.34 -6.88 9.75
N LEU A 233 -1.71 -6.15 8.81
CA LEU A 233 -1.91 -6.37 7.38
C LEU A 233 -1.48 -7.77 6.96
N LEU A 234 -0.34 -8.28 7.42
CA LEU A 234 0.11 -9.62 7.09
C LEU A 234 -0.92 -10.66 7.54
N CYS A 235 -1.44 -10.55 8.76
CA CYS A 235 -2.53 -11.41 9.25
C CYS A 235 -3.81 -11.26 8.42
N LEU A 236 -4.19 -10.00 8.13
CA LEU A 236 -5.06 -9.54 7.04
C LEU A 236 -5.08 -10.48 5.84
N TYR A 237 -4.00 -10.38 5.10
CA TYR A 237 -3.80 -11.00 3.81
C TYR A 237 -3.60 -12.51 3.87
N THR A 238 -3.25 -13.05 5.04
CA THR A 238 -3.04 -14.50 5.22
C THR A 238 -4.34 -15.22 5.57
N PHE A 239 -5.20 -14.60 6.39
CA PHE A 239 -6.33 -15.30 7.02
C PHE A 239 -7.71 -14.81 6.54
N ASP A 240 -7.79 -13.73 5.78
CA ASP A 240 -9.02 -13.20 5.19
C ASP A 240 -9.03 -13.39 3.66
N LYS A 241 -10.19 -13.75 3.09
CA LYS A 241 -10.39 -13.87 1.63
C LYS A 241 -10.49 -12.52 0.93
N LYS A 242 -11.01 -11.48 1.60
CA LYS A 242 -11.20 -10.13 1.03
C LYS A 242 -10.70 -9.07 2.02
N PRO A 243 -9.38 -9.03 2.31
CA PRO A 243 -8.82 -8.18 3.37
C PRO A 243 -9.12 -6.69 3.17
N GLU A 244 -9.01 -6.17 1.94
CA GLU A 244 -9.30 -4.76 1.65
C GLU A 244 -10.79 -4.41 1.79
N ASN A 245 -11.70 -5.35 1.53
CA ASN A 245 -13.13 -5.15 1.81
C ASN A 245 -13.37 -5.05 3.32
N ARG A 246 -12.76 -5.93 4.12
CA ARG A 246 -12.90 -5.87 5.59
C ARG A 246 -12.37 -4.54 6.12
N ILE A 247 -11.20 -4.10 5.65
CA ILE A 247 -10.62 -2.80 6.02
C ILE A 247 -11.55 -1.65 5.62
N GLY A 248 -12.04 -1.64 4.39
CA GLY A 248 -12.90 -0.59 3.85
C GLY A 248 -14.24 -0.44 4.59
N LYS A 249 -14.82 -1.54 5.08
CA LYS A 249 -16.09 -1.54 5.83
C LYS A 249 -16.00 -0.95 7.24
N GLN A 250 -14.82 -0.89 7.85
CA GLN A 250 -14.68 -0.48 9.25
C GLN A 250 -15.15 0.96 9.48
N TYR A 251 -15.98 1.20 10.50
CA TYR A 251 -16.51 2.54 10.81
C TYR A 251 -17.32 3.20 9.68
N LEU A 252 -17.86 2.45 8.71
CA LEU A 252 -18.98 2.96 7.92
C LEU A 252 -20.20 3.19 8.83
N SER A 253 -21.04 4.17 8.47
CA SER A 253 -22.30 4.40 9.17
C SER A 253 -23.23 3.19 9.03
N GLU A 254 -24.18 3.03 9.95
CA GLU A 254 -25.16 1.94 9.86
C GLU A 254 -25.97 2.02 8.55
N THR A 255 -26.28 3.23 8.08
CA THR A 255 -26.95 3.45 6.79
C THR A 255 -26.10 2.97 5.62
N ASP A 256 -24.80 3.28 5.61
CA ASP A 256 -23.90 2.87 4.53
C ASP A 256 -23.65 1.36 4.54
N ARG A 257 -23.51 0.76 5.72
CA ARG A 257 -23.36 -0.70 5.85
C ARG A 257 -24.58 -1.43 5.32
N ARG A 258 -25.79 -1.00 5.72
CA ARG A 258 -27.04 -1.58 5.21
C ARG A 258 -27.17 -1.40 3.70
N ALA A 259 -26.78 -0.25 3.15
CA ALA A 259 -26.81 -0.02 1.71
C ALA A 259 -25.87 -0.97 0.94
N ILE A 260 -24.68 -1.26 1.51
CA ILE A 260 -23.72 -2.21 0.94
C ILE A 260 -24.24 -3.64 1.03
N ASP A 261 -24.73 -4.07 2.20
CA ASP A 261 -25.17 -5.45 2.43
C ASP A 261 -26.47 -5.77 1.68
N THR A 262 -27.38 -4.80 1.54
CA THR A 262 -28.63 -4.98 0.76
C THR A 262 -28.33 -5.12 -0.74
N LYS A 263 -27.40 -4.33 -1.29
CA LYS A 263 -27.06 -4.39 -2.72
C LYS A 263 -26.16 -5.56 -3.08
N SER A 264 -25.28 -6.01 -2.18
CA SER A 264 -24.45 -7.20 -2.44
C SER A 264 -25.27 -8.49 -2.46
N ASN A 265 -26.42 -8.56 -1.77
CA ASN A 265 -27.39 -9.66 -1.89
C ASN A 265 -28.22 -9.64 -3.19
N VAL A 266 -28.21 -8.55 -3.96
CA VAL A 266 -28.94 -8.44 -5.24
C VAL A 266 -28.05 -8.84 -6.43
N ILE A 267 -26.73 -8.86 -6.25
CA ILE A 267 -25.73 -9.13 -7.31
C ILE A 267 -25.06 -10.50 -7.10
N GLY A 268 -25.42 -11.22 -6.03
CA GLY A 268 -24.93 -12.56 -5.70
C GLY A 268 -25.75 -13.67 -6.34
#